data_AF-A0A0T0MKX3-F1
#
_entry.id   AF-A0A0T0MKX3-F1
#
_cell.length_a   1.000
_cell.length_b   1.000
_cell.length_c   1.000
_cell.angle_alpha   90.00
_cell.angle_beta   90.00
_cell.angle_gamma   90.00
#
_symmetry.space_group_name_H-M   'P 1'
#
loop_
_entity.id
_entity.type
_entity.pdbx_description
1 polymer ?
#
loop_
_entity_poly.entity_id
_entity_poly.type
_entity_poly.pdbx_seq_one_letter_code
_entity_poly.pdbx_strand_id
1 'polypeptide(L)'
;MTASSNGSSAETLDGLIQFSAAVVAGDSGGPVFDDEGEVIGMTTAASSGTVDTVAYAIDIEDALVIAHQIESGVSSDTVTIGYPAFLGISLGSAGEVAGVLEGTPAAWSGLVAGDVITAVDGVPVTSSTSLSELLEAYSPGDTVTLTWTVGSSGASTSAPVTLIAGPAD
;
A
#
# COMPACT_ATOMS: atom_id res chain seq x y z
N MET A 1 -0.18 -22.34 3.51
CA MET A 1 1.06 -22.12 4.31
C MET A 1 0.95 -20.80 5.04
N THR A 2 1.34 -20.65 6.30
CA THR A 2 1.34 -19.32 6.96
C THR A 2 2.72 -18.67 6.88
N ALA A 3 2.85 -17.53 6.20
CA ALA A 3 4.00 -16.64 6.32
C ALA A 3 3.84 -15.75 7.56
N SER A 4 4.92 -15.16 8.06
CA SER A 4 4.86 -14.10 9.09
C SER A 4 6.12 -13.26 8.99
N SER A 5 5.97 -11.95 8.84
CA SER A 5 7.05 -10.97 8.99
C SER A 5 6.93 -10.27 10.34
N ASN A 6 8.07 -9.98 10.98
CA ASN A 6 8.21 -9.51 12.38
C ASN A 6 7.18 -8.43 12.81
N GLY A 7 6.03 -8.86 13.33
CA GLY A 7 5.00 -8.00 13.92
C GLY A 7 3.66 -7.94 13.20
N SER A 8 3.50 -8.55 12.02
CA SER A 8 2.24 -8.60 11.28
C SER A 8 1.61 -10.00 11.32
N SER A 9 0.27 -10.03 11.30
CA SER A 9 -0.58 -11.23 11.33
C SER A 9 -0.11 -12.29 10.34
N ALA A 10 -0.06 -13.55 10.77
CA ALA A 10 0.34 -14.65 9.91
C ALA A 10 -0.52 -14.74 8.65
N GLU A 11 0.09 -14.64 7.48
CA GLU A 11 -0.57 -14.61 6.17
C GLU A 11 -0.70 -16.03 5.61
N THR A 12 -1.91 -16.49 5.29
CA THR A 12 -2.09 -17.78 4.62
C THR A 12 -1.85 -17.63 3.12
N LEU A 13 -0.82 -18.30 2.62
CA LEU A 13 -0.50 -18.48 1.21
C LEU A 13 -1.09 -19.80 0.70
N ASP A 14 -1.88 -19.72 -0.35
CA ASP A 14 -2.52 -20.83 -1.05
C ASP A 14 -1.97 -20.94 -2.49
N GLY A 15 -2.19 -22.08 -3.16
CA GLY A 15 -1.82 -22.27 -4.57
C GLY A 15 -0.31 -22.45 -4.86
N LEU A 16 0.54 -22.59 -3.83
CA LEU A 16 1.99 -22.68 -4.01
C LEU A 16 2.43 -24.06 -4.54
N ILE A 17 3.45 -24.05 -5.40
CA ILE A 17 4.20 -25.23 -5.80
C ILE A 17 5.06 -25.67 -4.61
N GLN A 18 4.90 -26.92 -4.20
CA GLN A 18 5.72 -27.54 -3.16
C GLN A 18 6.87 -28.33 -3.79
N PHE A 19 8.10 -28.10 -3.36
CA PHE A 19 9.26 -28.83 -3.84
C PHE A 19 10.27 -29.14 -2.73
N SER A 20 11.09 -30.17 -2.94
CA SER A 20 12.13 -30.58 -2.01
C SER A 20 13.46 -29.93 -2.40
N ALA A 21 13.80 -28.85 -1.71
CA ALA A 21 15.09 -28.19 -1.86
C ALA A 21 15.51 -27.57 -0.53
N ALA A 22 16.83 -27.46 -0.33
CA ALA A 22 17.41 -26.75 0.81
C ALA A 22 17.36 -25.23 0.56
N VAL A 23 16.15 -24.65 0.53
CA VAL A 23 15.96 -23.20 0.38
C VAL A 23 16.29 -22.51 1.70
N VAL A 24 17.10 -21.46 1.62
CA VAL A 24 17.53 -20.62 2.74
C VAL A 24 17.18 -19.15 2.49
N ALA A 25 17.32 -18.31 3.52
CA ALA A 25 17.18 -16.87 3.37
C ALA A 25 18.18 -16.35 2.32
N GLY A 26 17.68 -15.64 1.30
CA GLY A 26 18.45 -15.18 0.15
C GLY A 26 18.07 -15.86 -1.17
N ASP A 27 17.43 -17.03 -1.13
CA ASP A 27 16.92 -17.71 -2.33
C ASP A 27 15.55 -17.19 -2.78
N SER A 28 14.85 -16.45 -1.90
CA SER A 28 13.54 -15.84 -2.21
C SER A 28 13.66 -14.87 -3.39
N GLY A 29 12.76 -15.02 -4.36
CA GLY A 29 12.79 -14.34 -5.66
C GLY A 29 13.55 -15.09 -6.76
N GLY A 30 14.24 -16.18 -6.44
CA GLY A 30 14.95 -17.00 -7.43
C GLY A 30 14.01 -17.94 -8.23
N PRO A 31 14.37 -18.28 -9.48
CA PRO A 31 13.58 -19.20 -10.32
C PRO A 31 13.67 -20.66 -9.84
N VAL A 32 12.59 -21.40 -10.00
CA VAL A 32 12.53 -22.86 -9.91
C VAL A 32 12.49 -23.43 -11.33
N PHE A 33 13.28 -24.46 -11.59
CA PHE A 33 13.39 -25.09 -12.91
C PHE A 33 12.87 -26.53 -12.92
N ASP A 34 12.33 -26.97 -14.05
CA ASP A 34 12.13 -28.39 -14.35
C ASP A 34 13.41 -29.05 -14.90
N ASP A 35 13.33 -30.32 -15.31
CA ASP A 35 14.46 -31.08 -15.84
C ASP A 35 14.85 -30.71 -17.28
N GLU A 36 13.97 -30.00 -18.00
CA GLU A 36 14.27 -29.36 -19.28
C GLU A 36 14.93 -27.97 -19.13
N GLY A 37 14.95 -27.41 -17.92
CA GLY A 37 15.51 -26.10 -17.62
C GLY A 37 14.55 -24.93 -17.89
N GLU A 38 13.26 -25.20 -17.99
CA GLU A 38 12.21 -24.18 -18.08
C GLU A 38 11.88 -23.67 -16.68
N VAL A 39 11.53 -22.38 -16.56
CA VAL A 39 11.13 -21.79 -15.28
C VAL A 39 9.68 -22.17 -15.00
N ILE A 40 9.44 -22.85 -13.87
CA ILE A 40 8.11 -23.29 -13.44
C ILE A 40 7.59 -22.51 -12.21
N GLY A 41 8.45 -21.73 -11.55
CA GLY A 41 8.00 -20.91 -10.42
C GLY A 41 9.04 -19.94 -9.88
N MET A 42 8.62 -19.12 -8.92
CA MET A 42 9.47 -18.18 -8.17
C MET A 42 9.47 -18.55 -6.69
N THR A 43 10.64 -18.86 -6.15
CA THR A 43 10.82 -19.25 -4.74
C THR A 43 10.34 -18.12 -3.83
N THR A 44 9.44 -18.43 -2.89
CA THR A 44 8.89 -17.41 -1.96
C THR A 44 9.32 -17.69 -0.51
N ALA A 45 9.23 -18.94 -0.06
CA ALA A 45 9.45 -19.33 1.33
C ALA A 45 9.88 -20.80 1.47
N ALA A 46 10.38 -21.15 2.66
CA ALA A 46 10.63 -22.53 3.06
C ALA A 46 10.05 -22.81 4.46
N SER A 47 9.70 -24.06 4.74
CA SER A 47 9.32 -24.49 6.09
C SER A 47 10.53 -24.43 7.02
N SER A 48 10.42 -23.73 8.14
CA SER A 48 11.45 -23.71 9.19
C SER A 48 11.13 -24.71 10.31
N GLY A 49 12.11 -25.51 10.76
CA GLY A 49 12.02 -26.29 12.00
C GLY A 49 11.74 -27.80 11.86
N THR A 50 11.64 -28.33 10.64
CA THR A 50 11.52 -29.77 10.35
C THR A 50 12.81 -30.34 9.74
N VAL A 51 13.03 -31.64 9.94
CA VAL A 51 14.20 -32.38 9.40
C VAL A 51 14.19 -32.44 7.87
N ASP A 52 13.00 -32.35 7.27
CA ASP A 52 12.78 -32.18 5.84
C ASP A 52 12.42 -30.72 5.56
N THR A 53 13.31 -30.01 4.86
CA THR A 53 13.03 -28.66 4.37
C THR A 53 12.13 -28.77 3.16
N VAL A 54 10.91 -28.26 3.28
CA VAL A 54 9.98 -28.12 2.17
C VAL A 54 10.03 -26.68 1.70
N ALA A 55 10.29 -26.50 0.41
CA ALA A 55 10.32 -25.20 -0.23
C ALA A 55 9.02 -24.93 -0.98
N TYR A 56 8.70 -23.65 -1.13
CA TYR A 56 7.49 -23.19 -1.78
C TYR A 56 7.80 -22.12 -2.82
N ALA A 57 7.14 -22.23 -3.97
CA ALA A 57 7.22 -21.27 -5.04
C ALA A 57 5.82 -20.82 -5.49
N ILE A 58 5.74 -19.56 -5.91
CA ILE A 58 4.60 -19.04 -6.67
C ILE A 58 4.72 -19.60 -8.09
N ASP A 59 3.62 -20.05 -8.68
CA ASP A 59 3.60 -20.50 -10.07
C ASP A 59 4.09 -19.40 -11.01
N ILE A 60 4.87 -19.78 -12.03
CA ILE A 60 5.43 -18.79 -12.96
C ILE A 60 4.34 -18.08 -13.75
N GLU A 61 3.23 -18.75 -14.06
CA GLU A 61 2.10 -18.15 -14.79
C GLU A 61 1.46 -17.03 -13.97
N ASP A 62 1.25 -17.26 -12.67
CA ASP A 62 0.72 -16.25 -11.74
C ASP A 62 1.68 -15.07 -11.57
N ALA A 63 2.97 -15.34 -11.41
CA ALA A 63 3.98 -14.30 -11.29
C ALA A 63 4.07 -13.43 -12.55
N LEU A 64 3.95 -14.03 -13.74
CA LEU A 64 3.98 -13.32 -15.02
C LEU A 64 2.75 -12.45 -15.25
N VAL A 65 1.56 -12.82 -14.74
CA VAL A 65 0.37 -11.96 -14.81
C VAL A 65 0.63 -10.64 -14.08
N ILE A 66 1.17 -10.71 -12.87
CA ILE A 66 1.47 -9.51 -12.06
C ILE A 66 2.63 -8.73 -12.67
N ALA A 67 3.69 -9.40 -13.13
CA ALA A 67 4.83 -8.73 -13.76
C ALA A 67 4.39 -7.93 -15.00
N HIS A 68 3.64 -8.54 -15.92
CA HIS A 68 3.12 -7.84 -17.09
C HIS A 68 2.17 -6.70 -16.72
N GLN A 69 1.38 -6.86 -15.65
CA GLN A 69 0.53 -5.77 -15.16
C GLN A 69 1.37 -4.58 -14.72
N ILE A 70 2.41 -4.80 -13.90
CA ILE A 70 3.33 -3.76 -13.46
C ILE A 70 4.03 -3.10 -14.65
N GLU A 71 4.53 -3.89 -15.60
CA GLU A 71 5.19 -3.39 -16.81
C GLU A 71 4.27 -2.55 -17.70
N SER A 72 2.97 -2.86 -17.71
CA SER A 72 1.98 -2.09 -18.46
C SER A 72 1.73 -0.68 -17.88
N GLY A 73 2.10 -0.45 -16.61
CA GLY A 73 1.84 0.80 -15.91
C GLY A 73 0.38 0.99 -15.49
N VAL A 74 -0.44 -0.06 -15.55
CA VAL A 74 -1.86 -0.02 -15.18
C VAL A 74 -2.08 -0.57 -13.76
N SER A 75 -2.48 0.31 -12.84
CA SER A 75 -2.88 -0.07 -11.49
C SER A 75 -4.17 -0.90 -11.46
N SER A 76 -4.34 -1.73 -10.44
CA SER A 76 -5.59 -2.42 -10.09
C SER A 76 -5.79 -2.44 -8.57
N ASP A 77 -6.90 -3.04 -8.11
CA ASP A 77 -7.17 -3.28 -6.70
C ASP A 77 -6.06 -4.06 -5.96
N THR A 78 -5.21 -4.79 -6.70
CA THR A 78 -4.14 -5.63 -6.15
C THR A 78 -2.74 -5.15 -6.53
N VAL A 79 -2.61 -4.16 -7.42
CA VAL A 79 -1.32 -3.66 -7.91
C VAL A 79 -1.37 -2.14 -7.96
N THR A 80 -0.68 -1.49 -7.03
CA THR A 80 -0.50 -0.04 -7.04
C THR A 80 0.81 0.31 -7.74
N ILE A 81 0.76 1.22 -8.72
CA ILE A 81 1.93 1.65 -9.49
C ILE A 81 2.18 3.15 -9.25
N GLY A 82 3.41 3.48 -8.87
CA GLY A 82 3.85 4.86 -8.66
C GLY A 82 3.86 5.29 -7.19
N TYR A 83 4.08 6.58 -6.97
CA TYR A 83 4.06 7.16 -5.62
C TYR A 83 2.61 7.40 -5.16
N PRO A 84 2.30 7.20 -3.87
CA PRO A 84 0.98 7.51 -3.35
C PRO A 84 0.71 9.02 -3.41
N ALA A 85 -0.56 9.39 -3.55
CA ALA A 85 -0.98 10.77 -3.44
C ALA A 85 -0.84 11.27 -1.99
N PHE A 86 -0.32 12.48 -1.82
CA PHE A 86 0.11 12.98 -0.52
C PHE A 86 -0.44 14.36 -0.22
N LEU A 87 -1.11 14.46 0.93
CA LEU A 87 -1.73 15.68 1.44
C LEU A 87 -0.78 16.47 2.36
N GLY A 88 0.09 15.78 3.11
CA GLY A 88 1.06 16.42 4.02
C GLY A 88 0.53 16.74 5.42
N ILE A 89 -0.25 15.84 6.01
CA ILE A 89 -0.77 15.98 7.37
C ILE A 89 -0.32 14.83 8.27
N SER A 90 -0.28 15.08 9.57
CA SER A 90 -0.36 14.03 10.59
C SER A 90 -1.74 14.05 11.23
N LEU A 91 -2.28 12.87 11.50
CA LEU A 91 -3.60 12.71 12.11
C LEU A 91 -3.47 12.33 13.58
N GLY A 92 -4.37 12.88 14.39
CA GLY A 92 -4.62 12.46 15.76
C GLY A 92 -5.59 11.27 15.82
N SER A 93 -5.93 10.85 17.03
CA SER A 93 -6.73 9.65 17.33
C SER A 93 -8.18 9.67 16.86
N ALA A 94 -8.67 10.77 16.28
CA ALA A 94 -10.07 10.94 15.86
C ALA A 94 -10.24 11.61 14.47
N GLY A 95 -9.23 11.53 13.60
CA GLY A 95 -9.26 12.20 12.27
C GLY A 95 -9.03 13.72 12.33
N GLU A 96 -8.78 14.25 13.53
CA GLU A 96 -8.28 15.60 13.75
C GLU A 96 -6.86 15.72 13.19
N VAL A 97 -6.56 16.85 12.55
CA VAL A 97 -5.23 17.19 12.08
C VAL A 97 -4.36 17.48 13.29
N ALA A 98 -3.39 16.62 13.57
CA ALA A 98 -2.40 16.81 14.62
C ALA A 98 -1.27 17.76 14.18
N GLY A 99 -1.00 17.83 12.88
CA GLY A 99 0.05 18.66 12.31
C GLY A 99 -0.05 18.74 10.79
N VAL A 100 0.52 19.80 10.26
CA VAL A 100 0.58 20.07 8.82
C VAL A 100 2.04 20.31 8.45
N LEU A 101 2.51 19.59 7.43
CA LEU A 101 3.88 19.70 6.95
C LEU A 101 4.01 20.92 6.03
N GLU A 102 5.00 21.77 6.28
CA GLU A 102 5.26 22.96 5.46
C GLU A 102 5.61 22.56 4.01
N GLY A 103 5.17 23.37 3.03
CA GLY A 103 5.43 23.09 1.62
C GLY A 103 4.59 21.95 1.03
N THR A 104 3.50 21.58 1.69
CA THR A 104 2.57 20.53 1.22
C THR A 104 1.20 21.08 0.86
N PRO A 105 0.37 20.28 0.16
CA PRO A 105 -0.97 20.71 -0.24
C PRO A 105 -1.87 21.13 0.93
N ALA A 106 -1.77 20.46 2.08
CA ALA A 106 -2.50 20.86 3.29
C ALA A 106 -2.05 22.22 3.83
N ALA A 107 -0.75 22.53 3.80
CA ALA A 107 -0.27 23.85 4.22
C ALA A 107 -0.78 24.95 3.28
N TRP A 108 -0.78 24.68 1.96
CA TRP A 108 -1.23 25.64 0.95
C TRP A 108 -2.74 25.89 0.98
N SER A 109 -3.54 24.91 1.44
CA SER A 109 -4.99 25.06 1.59
C SER A 109 -5.38 25.84 2.86
N GLY A 110 -4.42 26.14 3.74
CA GLY A 110 -4.65 26.81 5.00
C GLY A 110 -5.14 25.88 6.11
N LEU A 111 -5.02 24.56 5.92
CA LEU A 111 -5.28 23.57 6.97
C LEU A 111 -4.28 23.80 8.12
N VAL A 112 -4.76 23.67 9.35
CA VAL A 112 -3.90 23.78 10.55
C VAL A 112 -4.21 22.67 11.55
N ALA A 113 -3.32 22.49 12.52
CA ALA A 113 -3.57 21.58 13.63
C ALA A 113 -4.84 21.99 14.39
N GLY A 114 -5.67 21.01 14.73
CA GLY A 114 -6.99 21.19 15.34
C GLY A 114 -8.15 21.16 14.34
N ASP A 115 -7.90 21.30 13.05
CA ASP A 115 -8.94 21.12 12.04
C ASP A 115 -9.34 19.65 11.91
N VAL A 116 -10.59 19.39 11.51
CA VAL A 116 -11.09 18.02 11.31
C VAL A 116 -11.53 17.87 9.87
N ILE A 117 -10.88 17.00 9.11
CA ILE A 117 -11.28 16.69 7.73
C ILE A 117 -12.57 15.89 7.77
N THR A 118 -13.58 16.36 7.04
CA THR A 118 -14.93 15.79 7.04
C THR A 118 -15.35 15.22 5.69
N ALA A 119 -14.71 15.64 4.58
CA ALA A 119 -14.93 15.01 3.27
C ALA A 119 -13.78 15.28 2.27
N VAL A 120 -13.64 14.38 1.30
CA VAL A 120 -12.85 14.59 0.07
C VAL A 120 -13.78 14.37 -1.13
N ASP A 121 -13.90 15.36 -2.00
CA ASP A 121 -14.84 15.37 -3.15
C ASP A 121 -16.28 15.00 -2.76
N GLY A 122 -16.69 15.42 -1.56
CA GLY A 122 -18.02 15.16 -1.00
C GLY A 122 -18.19 13.76 -0.41
N VAL A 123 -17.22 12.87 -0.52
CA VAL A 123 -17.21 11.56 0.15
C VAL A 123 -16.85 11.77 1.62
N PRO A 124 -17.71 11.37 2.58
CA PRO A 124 -17.49 11.60 4.00
C PRO A 124 -16.23 10.90 4.52
N VAL A 125 -15.45 11.63 5.30
CA VAL A 125 -14.29 11.12 6.04
C VAL A 125 -14.69 10.99 7.51
N THR A 126 -14.57 9.80 8.07
CA THR A 126 -15.00 9.49 9.44
C THR A 126 -13.88 9.01 10.35
N SER A 127 -12.72 8.70 9.76
CA SER A 127 -11.52 8.21 10.44
C SER A 127 -10.28 8.48 9.58
N SER A 128 -9.10 8.36 10.20
CA SER A 128 -7.83 8.39 9.48
C SER A 128 -7.73 7.30 8.43
N THR A 129 -8.19 6.08 8.74
CA THR A 129 -8.23 4.96 7.79
C THR A 129 -9.09 5.29 6.58
N SER A 130 -10.30 5.81 6.78
CA SER A 130 -11.16 6.20 5.65
C SER A 130 -10.58 7.32 4.80
N LEU A 131 -9.76 8.20 5.39
CA LEU A 131 -9.06 9.24 4.62
C LEU A 131 -7.94 8.63 3.77
N SER A 132 -7.14 7.74 4.35
CA SER A 132 -6.09 7.02 3.63
C SER A 132 -6.66 6.22 2.47
N GLU A 133 -7.68 5.38 2.71
CA GLU A 133 -8.35 4.57 1.68
C GLU A 133 -8.93 5.45 0.55
N LEU A 134 -9.47 6.62 0.90
CA LEU A 134 -10.01 7.54 -0.08
C LEU A 134 -8.92 8.19 -0.92
N LEU A 135 -7.77 8.51 -0.32
CA LEU A 135 -6.62 9.10 -1.02
C LEU A 135 -5.89 8.09 -1.92
N GLU A 136 -5.96 6.79 -1.62
CA GLU A 136 -5.39 5.71 -2.46
C GLU A 136 -6.01 5.65 -3.87
N ALA A 137 -7.23 6.15 -4.03
CA ALA A 137 -7.90 6.23 -5.34
C ALA A 137 -7.36 7.35 -6.25
N TYR A 138 -6.49 8.23 -5.73
CA TYR A 138 -5.95 9.38 -6.45
C TYR A 138 -4.47 9.22 -6.76
N SER A 139 -4.04 9.90 -7.81
CA SER A 139 -2.63 10.00 -8.21
C SER A 139 -2.03 11.36 -7.83
N PRO A 140 -0.71 11.44 -7.64
CA PRO A 140 -0.01 12.72 -7.55
C PRO A 140 -0.36 13.63 -8.73
N GLY A 141 -0.71 14.89 -8.44
CA GLY A 141 -1.18 15.87 -9.41
C GLY A 141 -2.70 15.98 -9.52
N ASP A 142 -3.45 15.00 -8.99
CA ASP A 142 -4.91 15.11 -8.91
C ASP A 142 -5.31 16.25 -7.97
N THR A 143 -6.39 16.93 -8.33
CA THR A 143 -6.97 17.99 -7.50
C THR A 143 -8.28 17.52 -6.93
N VAL A 144 -8.36 17.51 -5.60
CA VAL A 144 -9.53 17.09 -4.84
C VAL A 144 -10.12 18.26 -4.08
N THR A 145 -11.44 18.24 -3.86
CA THR A 145 -12.12 19.20 -2.99
C THR A 145 -12.05 18.71 -1.56
N LEU A 146 -11.15 19.27 -0.76
CA LEU A 146 -11.05 18.94 0.65
C LEU A 146 -12.05 19.77 1.45
N THR A 147 -12.82 19.14 2.33
CA THR A 147 -13.73 19.80 3.27
C THR A 147 -13.33 19.48 4.69
N TRP A 148 -13.26 20.50 5.54
CA TRP A 148 -12.91 20.37 6.94
C TRP A 148 -13.69 21.34 7.82
N THR A 149 -13.71 21.03 9.10
CA THR A 149 -14.24 21.91 10.14
C THR A 149 -13.07 22.60 10.83
N VAL A 150 -13.12 23.92 10.93
CA VAL A 150 -12.09 24.73 11.59
C VAL A 150 -12.17 24.50 13.10
N GLY A 151 -11.09 23.98 13.70
CA GLY A 151 -11.10 23.52 15.09
C GLY A 151 -11.49 24.60 16.11
N SER A 152 -11.12 25.85 15.86
CA SER A 152 -11.38 26.98 16.76
C SER A 152 -12.81 27.54 16.69
N SER A 153 -13.51 27.37 15.57
CA SER A 153 -14.80 28.03 15.32
C SER A 153 -15.94 27.06 15.01
N GLY A 154 -15.65 25.81 14.66
CA GLY A 154 -16.62 24.85 14.14
C GLY A 154 -17.14 25.19 12.74
N ALA A 155 -16.60 26.22 12.08
CA ALA A 155 -17.02 26.61 10.74
C ALA A 155 -16.55 25.57 9.71
N SER A 156 -17.43 25.18 8.80
CA SER A 156 -17.07 24.31 7.68
C SER A 156 -16.40 25.14 6.57
N THR A 157 -15.26 24.65 6.08
CA THR A 157 -14.47 25.23 4.99
C THR A 157 -14.21 24.15 3.94
N SER A 158 -14.17 24.55 2.67
CA SER A 158 -13.76 23.68 1.57
C SER A 158 -12.81 24.41 0.64
N ALA A 159 -11.80 23.70 0.12
CA ALA A 159 -10.86 24.23 -0.86
C ALA A 159 -10.40 23.15 -1.85
N PRO A 160 -10.11 23.52 -3.11
CA PRO A 160 -9.41 22.62 -4.01
C PRO A 160 -7.96 22.44 -3.55
N VAL A 161 -7.48 21.19 -3.53
CA VAL A 161 -6.15 20.81 -3.07
C VAL A 161 -5.52 19.88 -4.10
N THR A 162 -4.39 20.28 -4.68
CA THR A 162 -3.64 19.45 -5.62
C THR A 162 -2.65 18.58 -4.85
N LEU A 163 -2.85 17.26 -4.90
CA LEU A 163 -2.04 16.28 -4.19
C LEU A 163 -0.64 16.20 -4.82
N ILE A 164 0.38 15.96 -4.00
CA ILE A 164 1.76 15.75 -4.46
C ILE A 164 2.19 14.29 -4.31
N ALA A 165 3.35 13.92 -4.82
CA ALA A 165 3.91 12.59 -4.59
C ALA A 165 4.36 12.45 -3.14
N GLY A 166 3.90 11.39 -2.47
CA GLY A 166 4.35 11.01 -1.15
C GLY A 166 5.68 10.26 -1.17
N PRO A 167 6.26 9.98 0.00
CA PRO A 167 7.31 8.98 0.10
C PRO A 167 6.81 7.63 -0.44
N ALA A 168 7.72 6.81 -0.97
CA ALA A 168 7.39 5.42 -1.25
C ALA A 168 7.13 4.69 0.07
N ASP A 169 6.09 3.85 0.09
CA ASP A 169 5.86 2.86 1.16
C ASP A 169 6.90 1.71 1.10
#